data_AF-A0A9P8THU1-F1
#
_entry.id   AF-A0A9P8THU1-F1
#
_cell.length_a   1.000
_cell.length_b   1.000
_cell.length_c   1.000
_cell.angle_alpha   90.00
_cell.angle_beta   90.00
_cell.angle_gamma   90.00
#
_symmetry.space_group_name_H-M   'P 1'
#
loop_
_entity.id
_entity.type
_entity.pdbx_description
1 polymer ?
#
loop_
_entity_poly.entity_id
_entity_poly.type
_entity_poly.pdbx_seq_one_letter_code
_entity_poly.pdbx_strand_id
1 'polypeptide(L)'
;FPVGVANRPKFEARMVYRRKSGRSLEHVFEIDTLTHEYTVKQESTEQPNEEELLENLTTFNLTTTHKQKLEREKVDLPFLEAQESLGAVGGAIVYEFEKDDDYDEDDPYEDPF
;
A
#
# COMPACT_ATOMS: atom_id res chain seq x y z
N PHE A 1 -17.51 27.41 -36.17
CA PHE A 1 -17.43 26.19 -35.36
C PHE A 1 -17.11 25.02 -36.27
N PRO A 2 -16.13 24.16 -35.94
CA PRO A 2 -15.80 23.00 -36.76
C PRO A 2 -16.98 22.01 -36.78
N VAL A 3 -17.43 21.64 -37.97
CA VAL A 3 -18.57 20.74 -38.19
C VAL A 3 -18.09 19.28 -38.07
N GLY A 4 -18.81 18.44 -37.33
CA GLY A 4 -18.50 17.01 -37.19
C GLY A 4 -17.42 16.65 -36.15
N VAL A 5 -16.92 17.63 -35.38
CA VAL A 5 -15.94 17.39 -34.30
C VAL A 5 -16.61 17.33 -32.92
N ALA A 6 -17.71 18.05 -32.72
CA ALA A 6 -18.46 18.10 -31.46
C ALA A 6 -19.71 17.20 -31.50
N ASN A 7 -20.27 16.90 -30.31
CA ASN A 7 -21.55 16.19 -30.12
C ASN A 7 -21.60 14.80 -30.80
N ARG A 8 -20.50 14.04 -30.73
CA ARG A 8 -20.47 12.66 -31.23
C ARG A 8 -21.16 11.72 -30.24
N PRO A 9 -21.81 10.63 -30.73
CA PRO A 9 -22.44 9.63 -29.87
C PRO A 9 -21.41 8.86 -29.01
N LYS A 10 -20.17 8.80 -29.49
CA LYS A 10 -19.02 8.30 -28.74
C LYS A 10 -18.24 9.48 -28.15
N PHE A 11 -18.12 9.55 -26.83
CA PHE A 11 -17.47 10.64 -26.12
C PHE A 11 -16.77 10.16 -24.84
N GLU A 12 -15.96 11.05 -24.27
CA GLU A 12 -15.26 10.80 -23.01
C GLU A 12 -15.97 11.52 -21.85
N ALA A 13 -16.09 10.82 -20.72
CA ALA A 13 -16.70 11.36 -19.51
C ALA A 13 -15.81 11.08 -18.29
N ARG A 14 -15.44 12.15 -17.57
CA ARG A 14 -14.77 12.06 -16.28
C ARG A 14 -15.81 11.96 -15.16
N MET A 15 -15.79 10.87 -14.42
CA MET A 15 -16.69 10.61 -13.31
C MET A 15 -15.93 10.70 -11.99
N VAL A 16 -16.45 11.50 -11.06
CA VAL A 16 -15.88 11.67 -9.72
C VAL A 16 -16.89 11.18 -8.68
N TYR A 17 -16.51 10.16 -7.91
CA TYR A 17 -17.32 9.59 -6.84
C TYR A 17 -16.69 9.86 -5.48
N ARG A 18 -17.38 10.58 -4.60
CA ARG A 18 -16.91 10.90 -3.25
C ARG A 18 -17.46 9.90 -2.23
N ARG A 19 -16.57 9.14 -1.58
CA ARG A 19 -16.91 8.15 -0.55
C ARG A 19 -17.29 8.82 0.77
N LYS A 20 -18.02 8.08 1.60
CA LYS A 20 -18.34 8.50 2.98
C LYS A 20 -17.09 8.79 3.84
N SER A 21 -15.95 8.17 3.52
CA SER A 21 -14.66 8.44 4.17
C SER A 21 -14.01 9.78 3.77
N GLY A 22 -14.61 10.53 2.84
CA GLY A 22 -14.07 11.79 2.33
C GLY A 22 -13.14 11.65 1.12
N ARG A 23 -12.60 10.44 0.87
CA ARG A 23 -11.77 10.14 -0.31
C ARG A 23 -12.63 10.13 -1.59
N SER A 24 -12.09 10.65 -2.68
CA SER A 24 -12.73 10.61 -4.00
C SER A 24 -12.08 9.55 -4.89
N LEU A 25 -12.89 8.86 -5.71
CA LEU A 25 -12.43 8.08 -6.85
C LEU A 25 -12.75 8.83 -8.11
N GLU A 26 -11.79 8.82 -9.02
CA GLU A 26 -11.90 9.47 -10.30
C GLU A 26 -11.59 8.45 -11.39
N HIS A 27 -12.47 8.39 -12.39
CA HIS A 27 -12.31 7.52 -13.54
C HIS A 27 -12.73 8.25 -14.80
N VAL A 28 -12.01 7.97 -15.87
CA VAL A 28 -12.32 8.44 -17.21
C VAL A 28 -12.95 7.28 -17.99
N PHE A 29 -14.14 7.52 -18.53
CA PHE A 29 -14.89 6.54 -19.33
C PHE A 29 -14.95 6.98 -20.78
N GLU A 30 -14.78 6.03 -21.69
CA GLU A 30 -15.22 6.18 -23.06
C GLU A 30 -16.60 5.55 -23.19
N ILE A 31 -17.58 6.37 -23.60
CA ILE A 31 -18.99 6.02 -23.64
C ILE A 31 -19.47 6.03 -25.08
N ASP A 32 -20.08 4.94 -25.52
CA ASP A 32 -20.82 4.88 -26.78
C ASP A 32 -22.33 4.82 -26.50
N THR A 33 -23.05 5.85 -26.91
CA THR A 33 -24.50 5.97 -26.70
C THR A 33 -25.35 5.16 -27.68
N LEU A 34 -24.77 4.64 -28.77
CA LEU A 34 -25.49 3.82 -29.74
C LEU A 34 -25.54 2.36 -29.31
N THR A 35 -24.44 1.84 -28.78
CA THR A 35 -24.31 0.44 -28.34
C THR A 35 -24.50 0.26 -26.84
N HIS A 36 -24.57 1.36 -26.09
CA HIS A 36 -24.57 1.36 -24.62
C HIS A 36 -23.37 0.62 -24.03
N GLU A 37 -22.21 0.76 -24.69
CA GLU A 37 -20.95 0.23 -24.21
C GLU A 37 -20.18 1.31 -23.45
N TYR A 38 -19.61 0.91 -22.32
CA TYR A 38 -18.86 1.77 -21.41
C TYR A 38 -17.52 1.12 -21.12
N THR A 39 -16.43 1.75 -21.57
CA THR A 39 -15.07 1.26 -21.31
C THR A 39 -14.35 2.23 -20.38
N VAL A 40 -13.68 1.67 -19.35
CA VAL A 40 -12.81 2.47 -18.49
C VAL A 40 -11.54 2.74 -19.27
N LYS A 41 -11.25 4.01 -19.54
CA LYS A 41 -9.89 4.40 -19.89
C LYS A 41 -9.09 4.31 -18.61
N GLN A 42 -8.29 3.26 -18.49
CA GLN A 42 -7.17 3.31 -17.58
C GLN A 42 -6.27 4.43 -18.10
N GLU A 43 -6.39 5.62 -17.52
CA GLU A 43 -5.18 6.40 -17.33
C GLU A 43 -4.24 5.42 -16.65
N SER A 44 -3.12 5.13 -17.29
CA SER A 44 -1.99 4.59 -16.57
C SER A 44 -1.79 5.53 -15.40
N THR A 45 -2.34 5.18 -14.24
CA THR A 45 -1.65 5.39 -13.00
C THR A 45 -0.36 4.62 -13.19
N GLU A 46 0.60 5.23 -13.91
CA GLU A 46 1.96 5.30 -13.39
C GLU A 46 1.71 5.56 -11.91
N GLN A 47 1.86 4.51 -11.10
CA GLN A 47 1.87 4.69 -9.66
C GLN A 47 2.85 5.82 -9.47
N PRO A 48 2.38 7.02 -9.06
CA PRO A 48 3.28 8.14 -8.98
C PRO A 48 4.35 7.65 -8.04
N ASN A 49 5.59 7.58 -8.54
CA ASN A 49 6.66 6.88 -7.87
C ASN A 49 6.67 7.43 -6.44
N GLU A 50 6.31 6.61 -5.45
CA GLU A 50 6.01 7.11 -4.10
C GLU A 50 7.24 7.86 -3.57
N GLU A 51 8.42 7.44 -4.01
CA GLU A 51 9.71 8.13 -3.81
C GLU A 51 9.70 9.57 -4.34
N GLU A 52 9.25 9.85 -5.57
CA GLU A 52 9.18 11.21 -6.13
C GLU A 52 8.12 12.09 -5.43
N LEU A 53 7.04 11.46 -4.97
CA LEU A 53 5.98 12.13 -4.21
C LEU A 53 6.48 12.55 -2.82
N LEU A 54 7.27 11.70 -2.18
CA LEU A 54 7.86 11.94 -0.86
C LEU A 54 9.03 12.92 -0.90
N GLU A 55 9.84 12.92 -1.97
CA GLU A 55 10.99 13.83 -2.13
C GLU A 55 10.60 15.32 -2.03
N ASN A 56 9.40 15.68 -2.47
CA ASN A 56 8.94 17.07 -2.48
C ASN A 56 8.11 17.46 -1.24
N LEU A 57 7.82 16.52 -0.34
CA LEU A 57 7.01 16.75 0.85
C LEU A 57 7.83 16.91 2.15
N THR A 58 9.09 16.46 2.16
CA THR A 58 9.95 16.52 3.35
C THR A 58 11.25 17.26 3.07
N THR A 59 11.77 17.98 4.07
CA THR A 59 13.07 18.66 4.00
C THR A 59 14.26 17.72 4.22
N PHE A 60 13.99 16.46 4.53
CA PHE A 60 14.98 15.40 4.73
C PHE A 60 14.65 14.20 3.85
N ASN A 61 15.69 13.45 3.45
CA ASN A 61 15.53 12.30 2.57
C ASN A 61 14.97 11.10 3.37
N LEU A 62 13.80 10.61 2.96
CA LEU A 62 13.14 9.45 3.54
C LEU A 62 13.57 8.11 2.92
N THR A 63 14.32 8.15 1.81
CA THR A 63 14.80 6.97 1.10
C THR A 63 16.25 6.65 1.47
N THR A 64 16.64 5.39 1.32
CA THR A 64 18.04 4.98 1.47
C THR A 64 18.76 5.12 0.15
N THR A 65 19.92 5.78 0.15
CA THR A 65 20.81 5.80 -1.01
C THR A 65 21.32 4.38 -1.32
N HIS A 66 21.71 4.15 -2.57
CA HIS A 66 22.24 2.85 -3.00
C HIS A 66 23.44 2.39 -2.14
N LYS A 67 24.29 3.32 -1.72
CA LYS A 67 25.42 3.02 -0.82
C LYS A 67 24.94 2.55 0.55
N GLN A 68 23.95 3.22 1.14
CA GLN A 68 23.38 2.84 2.44
C GLN A 68 22.68 1.49 2.38
N LYS A 69 21.98 1.18 1.27
CA LYS A 69 21.35 -0.13 1.06
C LYS A 69 22.38 -1.26 1.00
N LEU A 70 23.48 -1.06 0.25
CA LEU A 70 24.58 -2.01 0.18
C LEU A 70 25.30 -2.19 1.52
N GLU A 71 25.46 -1.12 2.29
CA GLU A 71 26.05 -1.20 3.63
C GLU A 71 25.13 -1.96 4.58
N ARG A 72 23.81 -1.72 4.54
CA ARG A 72 22.82 -2.47 5.33
C ARG A 72 22.88 -3.97 5.05
N GLU A 73 23.01 -4.38 3.80
CA GLU A 73 23.12 -5.81 3.42
C GLU A 73 24.42 -6.47 3.90
N LYS A 74 25.46 -5.68 4.20
CA LYS A 74 26.74 -6.17 4.75
C LYS A 74 26.77 -6.18 6.27
N VAL A 75 25.77 -5.59 6.93
CA VAL A 75 25.66 -5.63 8.38
C VAL A 75 25.12 -6.99 8.79
N ASP A 76 26.00 -7.80 9.35
CA ASP A 76 25.63 -9.07 9.96
C ASP A 76 25.08 -8.83 11.37
N LEU A 77 23.83 -9.23 11.59
CA LEU A 77 23.15 -9.05 12.87
C LEU A 77 23.24 -10.37 13.65
N PRO A 78 23.89 -10.39 14.83
CA PRO A 78 23.95 -11.60 15.63
C PRO A 78 22.54 -12.03 16.03
N PHE A 79 22.26 -13.34 15.93
CA PHE A 79 20.99 -14.00 16.29
C PHE A 79 19.79 -13.73 15.36
N LEU A 80 19.99 -13.18 14.16
CA LEU A 80 18.90 -13.03 13.17
C LEU A 80 18.28 -14.39 12.78
N GLU A 81 19.11 -15.44 12.68
CA GLU A 81 18.68 -16.81 12.33
C GLU A 81 17.68 -17.41 13.33
N ALA A 82 17.67 -16.93 14.59
CA ALA A 82 16.72 -17.39 15.60
C ALA A 82 15.26 -17.04 15.25
N GLN A 83 15.03 -16.05 14.38
CA GLN A 83 13.70 -15.67 13.90
C GLN A 83 13.26 -16.46 12.65
N GLU A 84 14.19 -17.08 11.91
CA GLU A 84 13.85 -17.85 10.70
C GLU A 84 13.08 -19.14 11.05
N SER A 85 13.42 -19.79 12.18
CA SER A 85 12.76 -21.02 12.63
C SER A 85 11.32 -20.81 13.10
N LEU A 86 11.00 -19.62 13.60
CA LEU A 86 9.68 -19.22 14.13
C LEU A 86 8.74 -18.65 13.04
N GLY A 87 9.14 -18.66 11.76
CA GLY A 87 8.31 -18.21 10.64
C GLY A 87 8.15 -16.68 10.56
N ALA A 88 8.98 -15.93 11.27
CA ALA A 88 8.96 -14.47 11.27
C ALA A 88 9.60 -13.90 10.00
N VAL A 89 8.79 -13.55 9.01
CA VAL A 89 9.25 -12.80 7.84
C VAL A 89 9.33 -11.32 8.21
N GLY A 90 10.53 -10.74 8.20
CA GLY A 90 10.72 -9.29 8.23
C GLY A 90 10.86 -8.64 9.61
N GLY A 91 11.38 -9.34 10.61
CA GLY A 91 11.67 -8.77 11.93
C GLY A 91 10.46 -8.68 12.86
N ALA A 92 9.36 -9.35 12.51
CA ALA A 92 8.23 -9.54 13.42
C ALA A 92 8.64 -10.49 14.56
N ILE A 93 8.51 -10.04 15.80
CA ILE A 93 8.77 -10.90 16.96
C ILE A 93 7.52 -11.75 17.17
N VAL A 94 7.61 -13.06 16.90
CA VAL A 94 6.55 -14.02 17.16
C VAL A 94 6.72 -14.53 18.59
N TYR A 95 5.71 -14.28 19.41
CA TYR A 95 5.58 -14.90 20.73
C TYR A 95 4.84 -16.24 20.55
N GLU A 96 5.49 -17.34 20.87
CA GLU A 96 4.85 -18.66 20.99
C GLU A 96 4.53 -18.88 22.46
N PHE A 97 3.24 -19.11 22.77
CA PHE A 97 2.82 -19.44 24.13
C PHE A 97 3.51 -20.74 24.56
N GLU A 98 4.18 -20.70 25.71
CA GLU A 98 4.75 -21.91 26.30
C GLU A 98 3.60 -22.87 26.64
N LYS A 99 3.63 -24.07 26.06
CA LYS A 99 2.57 -25.07 26.23
C LYS A 99 2.56 -25.69 27.63
N ASP A 100 3.65 -25.49 28.37
CA ASP A 100 3.83 -25.93 29.75
C ASP A 100 3.71 -24.76 30.74
N ASP A 101 2.97 -23.71 30.38
CA ASP A 101 2.48 -22.71 31.34
C ASP A 101 1.42 -23.38 32.22
N ASP A 102 1.90 -24.07 33.26
CA ASP A 102 1.08 -24.73 34.26
C ASP A 102 0.56 -23.66 35.22
N TYR A 103 -0.57 -23.04 34.86
CA TYR A 103 -1.33 -22.15 35.74
C TYR A 103 -1.32 -22.68 37.19
N ASP A 104 -0.45 -22.12 38.01
CA ASP A 104 -0.30 -22.45 39.42
C ASP A 104 -1.08 -21.40 40.20
N GLU A 105 -2.12 -21.82 40.91
CA GLU A 105 -3.01 -20.94 41.67
C GLU A 105 -2.25 -20.12 42.75
N ASP A 106 -0.99 -20.46 43.03
CA ASP A 106 -0.11 -19.78 44.00
C ASP A 106 0.73 -18.61 43.43
N ASP A 107 0.71 -18.27 42.11
CA ASP A 107 1.39 -17.06 41.60
C ASP A 107 0.48 -15.80 41.66
N PRO A 108 0.72 -14.86 42.60
CA PRO A 108 -0.10 -13.66 42.77
C PRO A 108 0.14 -12.57 41.71
N TYR A 109 1.08 -12.76 40.78
CA TYR A 109 1.44 -11.76 39.75
C TYR A 109 0.82 -12.04 38.38
N GLU A 110 0.05 -13.12 38.22
CA GLU A 110 -0.63 -13.42 36.97
C GLU A 110 -1.92 -12.59 36.81
N ASP A 111 -2.05 -11.90 35.66
CA ASP A 111 -3.11 -10.90 35.39
C ASP A 111 -4.48 -11.60 35.23
N PRO A 112 -5.49 -11.32 36.08
CA PRO A 112 -6.77 -12.00 36.03
C PRO A 112 -7.67 -11.41 34.94
N PHE A 113 -7.34 -11.70 33.67
CA PHE A 113 -8.08 -11.35 32.43
C PHE A 113 -8.37 -9.87 32.14
#